data_AF-A0A496UKT6-F1
#
_entry.id   AF-A0A496UKT6-F1
#
_cell.length_a   1.000
_cell.length_b   1.000
_cell.length_c   1.000
_cell.angle_alpha   90.00
_cell.angle_beta   90.00
_cell.angle_gamma   90.00
#
_symmetry.space_group_name_H-M   'P 1'
#
loop_
_entity.id
_entity.type
_entity.pdbx_description
1 polymer ?
#
loop_
_entity_poly.entity_id
_entity_poly.type
_entity_poly.pdbx_seq_one_letter_code
_entity_poly.pdbx_strand_id
1 'polypeptide(L)'
;MLMLWPAWDRSLFLAVNGIDSGFLTTVMRFITNVDNWIPVLAGYILMLLWWGRTRPHPSSGSRWRRAFAGRNPRIVLLCLIIATAASDQICYHLKRGVGRARPCFDESISMQVSYRGDVYGNRSFPSAHSANSASLAAVTAFAYPPLAPFVFLLSALVGFSRIYLGVHYPVDVLTGWGIGLFTAFCTWMVFRKMAARSGLIGFANRFRYRQPDYSPLPAAPWQPVDVESLDGYKMKGYFRRGSEDLAVIVHGLHENIGSMVHPGELFLKIGFSVFLVPMRGHDDHPLSVTSGGPAEAYDLAGVLSHVRDTMGFARNRTVIYGSSMGGAVAMKVSGLLGDGVAGVISHGVFMNFFEASVFRMGRLRTVILKLFLPRGVMNGLKVFMPCDYIGQPLKTRFVYISGKRDRISPPETGLRLAGETGGLALILERAGHPVWKCDTWSRPQMETVLNEAVKYIQGMDTEHLSVDGSGFIRNYPASSEAATGRE
;
A
#
# COMPACT_ATOMS: atom_id res chain seq x y z
N MET A 1 52.08 -5.59 28.41
CA MET A 1 50.99 -6.07 27.53
C MET A 1 49.71 -5.37 27.98
N LEU A 2 49.28 -4.34 27.25
CA LEU A 2 48.12 -3.50 27.61
C LEU A 2 46.90 -4.41 27.85
N MET A 3 46.26 -4.28 29.02
CA MET A 3 44.98 -4.95 29.29
C MET A 3 43.96 -4.42 28.28
N LEU A 4 43.70 -5.20 27.22
CA LEU A 4 42.68 -4.93 26.20
C LEU A 4 41.25 -4.93 26.77
N TRP A 5 41.08 -5.39 28.02
CA TRP A 5 39.77 -5.61 28.65
C TRP A 5 39.69 -4.85 29.98
N PRO A 6 38.55 -4.19 30.29
CA PRO A 6 38.38 -3.49 31.55
C PRO A 6 38.53 -4.43 32.76
N ALA A 7 39.13 -3.93 33.85
CA ALA A 7 39.33 -4.73 35.07
C ALA A 7 37.99 -5.24 35.66
N TRP A 8 36.93 -4.45 35.54
CA TRP A 8 35.59 -4.82 36.03
C TRP A 8 34.98 -6.01 35.30
N ASP A 9 35.41 -6.30 34.06
CA ASP A 9 34.85 -7.38 33.24
C ASP A 9 35.09 -8.76 33.87
N ARG A 10 36.29 -8.97 34.43
CA ARG A 10 36.66 -10.19 35.14
C ARG A 10 36.01 -10.26 36.53
N SER A 11 36.05 -9.17 37.29
CA SER A 11 35.48 -9.14 38.64
C SER A 11 33.97 -9.39 38.61
N LEU A 12 33.26 -8.78 37.66
CA LEU A 12 31.82 -8.99 37.49
C LEU A 12 31.50 -10.41 37.01
N PHE A 13 32.32 -10.96 36.10
CA PHE A 13 32.19 -12.34 35.68
C PHE A 13 32.26 -13.31 36.87
N LEU A 14 33.30 -13.20 37.70
CA LEU A 14 33.49 -14.07 38.87
C LEU A 14 32.36 -13.91 39.88
N ALA A 15 31.89 -12.68 40.12
CA ALA A 15 30.78 -12.41 41.00
C ALA A 15 29.48 -13.11 40.54
N VAL A 16 29.20 -13.11 39.23
CA VAL A 16 27.97 -13.70 38.68
C VAL A 16 28.08 -15.23 38.57
N ASN A 17 29.21 -15.76 38.10
CA ASN A 17 29.44 -17.20 37.99
C ASN A 17 29.52 -17.89 39.37
N GLY A 18 29.91 -17.15 40.42
CA GLY A 18 29.96 -17.64 41.80
C GLY A 18 28.60 -17.78 42.50
N ILE A 19 27.48 -17.34 41.88
CA ILE A 19 26.11 -17.49 42.43
C ILE A 19 25.59 -18.94 42.21
N ASP A 20 26.46 -19.94 42.34
CA ASP A 20 26.16 -21.32 41.94
C ASP A 20 25.00 -21.90 42.78
N SER A 21 23.92 -22.28 42.10
CA SER A 21 22.81 -23.03 42.68
C SER A 21 22.25 -24.00 41.66
N GLY A 22 22.02 -25.25 42.04
CA GLY A 22 21.57 -26.30 41.10
C GLY A 22 20.27 -25.94 40.36
N PHE A 23 19.35 -25.25 41.03
CA PHE A 23 18.12 -24.76 40.41
C PHE A 23 18.39 -23.67 39.35
N LEU A 24 19.14 -22.62 39.69
CA LEU A 24 19.44 -21.53 38.77
C LEU A 24 20.27 -22.02 37.58
N THR A 25 21.23 -22.92 37.81
CA THR A 25 21.99 -23.60 36.75
C THR A 25 21.08 -24.34 35.78
N THR A 26 20.07 -25.07 36.27
CA THR A 26 19.10 -25.76 35.42
C THR A 26 18.29 -24.77 34.57
N VAL A 27 17.81 -23.68 35.19
CA VAL A 27 17.06 -22.62 34.48
C VAL A 27 17.93 -21.93 33.42
N MET A 28 19.17 -21.59 33.74
CA MET A 28 20.09 -20.91 32.81
C MET A 28 20.48 -21.81 31.64
N ARG A 29 20.67 -23.11 31.88
CA ARG A 29 20.86 -24.10 30.80
C ARG A 29 19.64 -24.20 29.89
N PHE A 30 18.44 -24.20 30.47
CA PHE A 30 17.20 -24.21 29.70
C PHE A 30 17.08 -22.97 28.79
N ILE A 31 17.28 -21.77 29.36
CA ILE A 31 17.17 -20.49 28.65
C ILE A 31 18.18 -20.39 27.51
N THR A 32 19.40 -20.88 27.71
CA THR A 32 20.48 -20.69 26.74
C THR A 32 20.47 -21.69 25.59
N ASN A 33 19.88 -22.87 25.79
CA ASN A 33 19.87 -23.92 24.79
C ASN A 33 18.85 -23.62 23.69
N VAL A 34 19.33 -23.43 22.46
CA VAL A 34 18.50 -23.10 21.29
C VAL A 34 17.45 -24.16 20.98
N ASP A 35 17.72 -25.44 21.27
CA ASP A 35 16.82 -26.55 20.94
C ASP A 35 15.47 -26.40 21.68
N ASN A 36 15.52 -25.90 22.91
CA ASN A 36 14.32 -25.62 23.71
C ASN A 36 13.45 -24.50 23.09
N TRP A 37 14.05 -23.62 22.30
CA TRP A 37 13.36 -22.50 21.67
C TRP A 37 12.87 -22.82 20.25
N ILE A 38 13.31 -23.92 19.63
CA ILE A 38 12.88 -24.32 18.28
C ILE A 38 11.34 -24.37 18.16
N PRO A 39 10.59 -25.02 19.08
CA PRO A 39 9.12 -25.04 18.98
C PRO A 39 8.49 -23.65 19.07
N VAL A 40 9.03 -22.77 19.93
CA VAL A 40 8.55 -21.40 20.11
C VAL A 40 8.82 -20.57 18.85
N LEU A 41 10.02 -20.68 18.28
CA LEU A 41 10.40 -20.00 17.04
C LEU A 41 9.57 -20.52 15.85
N ALA A 42 9.36 -21.83 15.75
CA ALA A 42 8.51 -22.43 14.72
C ALA A 42 7.06 -21.94 14.85
N GLY A 43 6.51 -21.93 16.07
CA GLY A 43 5.18 -21.38 16.35
C GLY A 43 5.07 -19.90 15.98
N TYR A 44 6.09 -19.08 16.30
CA TYR A 44 6.14 -17.68 15.92
C TYR A 44 6.18 -17.49 14.38
N ILE A 45 6.98 -18.28 13.67
CA ILE A 45 7.04 -18.27 12.19
C ILE A 45 5.70 -18.69 11.59
N LEU A 46 5.09 -19.78 12.06
CA LEU A 46 3.78 -20.25 11.59
C LEU A 46 2.69 -19.21 11.86
N MET A 47 2.68 -18.58 13.04
CA MET A 47 1.78 -17.48 13.37
C MET A 47 1.94 -16.32 12.39
N LEU A 48 3.18 -15.90 12.09
CA LEU A 48 3.45 -14.86 11.10
C LEU A 48 2.95 -15.25 9.69
N LEU A 49 3.21 -16.49 9.26
CA LEU A 49 2.78 -16.98 7.95
C LEU A 49 1.25 -17.15 7.83
N TRP A 50 0.57 -17.48 8.93
CA TRP A 50 -0.88 -17.62 9.01
C TRP A 50 -1.59 -16.25 9.09
N TRP A 51 -1.15 -15.37 9.98
CA TRP A 51 -1.69 -14.01 10.16
C TRP A 51 -1.49 -13.10 8.95
N GLY A 52 -0.56 -13.46 8.05
CA GLY A 52 -0.32 -12.77 6.78
C GLY A 52 -1.35 -13.04 5.69
N ARG A 53 -2.26 -14.00 5.88
CA ARG A 53 -3.19 -14.45 4.84
C ARG A 53 -4.55 -13.76 4.86
N THR A 54 -4.98 -13.14 5.95
CA THR A 54 -6.43 -12.89 6.10
C THR A 54 -6.76 -11.54 6.72
N ARG A 55 -7.33 -10.70 5.86
CA ARG A 55 -8.30 -9.63 6.11
C ARG A 55 -7.74 -8.22 6.34
N PRO A 56 -8.25 -7.22 5.58
CA PRO A 56 -8.25 -5.84 6.03
C PRO A 56 -9.14 -5.77 7.27
N HIS A 57 -8.62 -5.15 8.33
CA HIS A 57 -9.31 -5.07 9.61
C HIS A 57 -9.74 -3.61 9.86
N PRO A 58 -10.90 -3.36 10.50
CA PRO A 58 -11.43 -2.01 10.69
C PRO A 58 -10.46 -1.09 11.42
N SER A 59 -10.62 0.21 11.16
CA SER A 59 -9.88 1.31 11.79
C SER A 59 -10.03 1.37 13.31
N SER A 60 -11.04 0.70 13.89
CA SER A 60 -11.25 0.55 15.34
C SER A 60 -10.79 -0.82 15.85
N GLY A 61 -9.93 -0.82 16.87
CA GLY A 61 -9.44 -2.04 17.51
C GLY A 61 -8.35 -1.77 18.56
N SER A 62 -8.08 -2.72 19.46
CA SER A 62 -7.09 -2.57 20.54
C SER A 62 -5.67 -2.24 20.03
N ARG A 63 -4.79 -1.69 20.89
CA ARG A 63 -3.38 -1.40 20.56
C ARG A 63 -2.65 -2.59 19.94
N TRP A 64 -2.97 -3.80 20.38
CA TRP A 64 -2.44 -5.07 19.88
C TRP A 64 -2.94 -5.32 18.45
N ARG A 65 -4.24 -5.23 18.19
CA ARG A 65 -4.79 -5.42 16.84
C ARG A 65 -4.20 -4.45 15.81
N ARG A 66 -4.03 -3.17 16.16
CA ARG A 66 -3.44 -2.16 15.26
C ARG A 66 -1.97 -2.44 14.96
N ALA A 67 -1.17 -2.83 15.96
CA ALA A 67 0.25 -3.12 15.79
C ALA A 67 0.49 -4.28 14.79
N PHE A 68 -0.35 -5.32 14.84
CA PHE A 68 -0.21 -6.49 13.97
C PHE A 68 -0.89 -6.31 12.60
N ALA A 69 -1.90 -5.46 12.48
CA ALA A 69 -2.61 -5.21 11.22
C ALA A 69 -1.78 -4.43 10.20
N GLY A 70 -0.85 -3.57 10.65
CA GLY A 70 -0.08 -2.68 9.77
C GLY A 70 1.11 -3.32 9.04
N ARG A 71 1.51 -4.54 9.43
CA ARG A 71 2.76 -5.17 8.96
C ARG A 71 2.51 -6.35 8.02
N ASN A 72 3.37 -6.49 7.02
CA ASN A 72 3.46 -7.68 6.20
C ASN A 72 4.37 -8.69 6.90
N PRO A 73 3.82 -9.79 7.45
CA PRO A 73 4.59 -10.70 8.27
C PRO A 73 5.66 -11.48 7.48
N ARG A 74 5.51 -11.63 6.16
CA ARG A 74 6.55 -12.26 5.32
C ARG A 74 7.80 -11.39 5.22
N ILE A 75 7.63 -10.08 5.13
CA ILE A 75 8.76 -9.15 5.13
C ILE A 75 9.37 -9.05 6.52
N VAL A 76 8.55 -9.09 7.59
CA VAL A 76 9.08 -9.19 8.96
C VAL A 76 9.91 -10.47 9.14
N LEU A 77 9.43 -11.61 8.65
CA LEU A 77 10.17 -12.87 8.65
C LEU A 77 11.49 -12.76 7.86
N LEU A 78 11.46 -12.12 6.68
CA LEU A 78 12.67 -11.86 5.91
C LEU A 78 13.67 -11.00 6.70
N CYS A 79 13.22 -9.94 7.36
CA CYS A 79 14.07 -9.11 8.21
C CYS A 79 14.69 -9.90 9.35
N LEU A 80 13.92 -10.80 9.98
CA LEU A 80 14.40 -11.67 11.05
C LEU A 80 15.54 -12.58 10.57
N ILE A 81 15.37 -13.21 9.41
CA ILE A 81 16.38 -14.09 8.81
C ILE A 81 17.64 -13.29 8.46
N ILE A 82 17.50 -12.17 7.74
CA ILE A 82 18.64 -11.36 7.29
C ILE A 82 19.40 -10.78 8.49
N ALA A 83 18.70 -10.17 9.44
CA ALA A 83 19.35 -9.51 10.58
C ALA A 83 20.07 -10.50 11.51
N THR A 84 19.50 -11.70 11.70
CA THR A 84 20.12 -12.76 12.52
C THR A 84 21.31 -13.40 11.80
N ALA A 85 21.19 -13.67 10.50
CA ALA A 85 22.31 -14.17 9.70
C ALA A 85 23.48 -13.17 9.68
N ALA A 86 23.19 -11.88 9.52
CA ALA A 86 24.19 -10.83 9.54
C ALA A 86 24.88 -10.71 10.92
N SER A 87 24.14 -10.80 12.03
CA SER A 87 24.75 -10.75 13.36
C SER A 87 25.66 -11.95 13.60
N ASP A 88 25.24 -13.13 13.17
CA ASP A 88 26.03 -14.37 13.32
C ASP A 88 27.34 -14.30 12.52
N GLN A 89 27.29 -13.86 11.26
CA GLN A 89 28.48 -13.70 10.43
C GLN A 89 29.46 -12.67 11.00
N ILE A 90 28.97 -11.53 11.48
CA ILE A 90 29.81 -10.51 12.14
C ILE A 90 30.49 -11.11 13.37
N CYS A 91 29.74 -11.83 14.23
CA CYS A 91 30.32 -12.50 15.39
C CYS A 91 31.36 -13.55 15.00
N TYR A 92 31.12 -14.35 13.96
CA TYR A 92 32.06 -15.36 13.46
C TYR A 92 33.40 -14.74 13.03
N HIS A 93 33.36 -13.66 12.24
CA HIS A 93 34.57 -12.97 11.78
C HIS A 93 35.32 -12.28 12.92
N LEU A 94 34.61 -11.59 13.82
CA LEU A 94 35.22 -10.94 14.99
C LEU A 94 35.85 -11.95 15.95
N LYS A 95 35.21 -13.12 16.17
CA LYS A 95 35.78 -14.22 16.96
C LYS A 95 37.13 -14.67 16.42
N ARG A 96 37.24 -14.82 15.10
CA ARG A 96 38.50 -15.23 14.44
C ARG A 96 39.59 -14.16 14.55
N GLY A 97 39.23 -12.88 14.47
CA GLY A 97 40.18 -11.77 14.52
C GLY A 97 40.71 -11.49 15.92
N VAL A 98 39.85 -11.48 16.94
CA VAL A 98 40.24 -11.12 18.31
C VAL A 98 40.82 -12.31 19.08
N GLY A 99 40.27 -13.51 18.89
CA GLY A 99 40.82 -14.73 19.50
C GLY A 99 40.76 -14.78 21.04
N ARG A 100 39.94 -13.94 21.70
CA ARG A 100 39.81 -13.91 23.17
C ARG A 100 39.41 -15.29 23.70
N ALA A 101 40.15 -15.82 24.68
CA ALA A 101 39.81 -17.07 25.34
C ALA A 101 38.50 -16.94 26.14
N ARG A 102 37.72 -18.02 26.24
CA ARG A 102 36.57 -18.10 27.17
C ARG A 102 37.05 -18.19 28.61
N PRO A 103 36.25 -17.72 29.59
CA PRO A 103 36.62 -17.80 31.00
C PRO A 103 37.02 -19.21 31.44
N CYS A 104 36.30 -20.23 30.97
CA CYS A 104 36.60 -21.65 31.25
C CYS A 104 37.91 -22.18 30.63
N PHE A 105 38.49 -21.48 29.64
CA PHE A 105 39.75 -21.84 28.96
C PHE A 105 40.86 -20.80 29.18
N ASP A 106 40.60 -19.71 29.90
CA ASP A 106 41.60 -18.68 30.22
C ASP A 106 42.44 -19.19 31.40
N GLU A 107 43.72 -19.50 31.15
CA GLU A 107 44.65 -20.02 32.16
C GLU A 107 44.69 -19.16 33.44
N SER A 108 44.49 -17.84 33.32
CA SER A 108 44.57 -16.92 34.45
C SER A 108 43.39 -16.99 35.42
N ILE A 109 42.22 -17.48 34.98
CA ILE A 109 41.00 -17.51 35.81
C ILE A 109 40.23 -18.83 35.77
N SER A 110 40.59 -19.78 34.90
CA SER A 110 39.86 -21.03 34.70
C SER A 110 39.69 -21.86 35.98
N MET A 111 40.66 -21.79 36.90
CA MET A 111 40.61 -22.42 38.22
C MET A 111 39.61 -21.77 39.20
N GLN A 112 39.19 -20.53 38.92
CA GLN A 112 38.23 -19.77 39.74
C GLN A 112 36.79 -19.84 39.18
N VAL A 113 36.61 -20.45 38.00
CA VAL A 113 35.30 -20.65 37.38
C VAL A 113 34.57 -21.77 38.12
N SER A 114 33.46 -21.44 38.77
CA SER A 114 32.64 -22.36 39.57
C SER A 114 31.90 -23.36 38.66
N TYR A 115 31.11 -22.84 37.72
CA TYR A 115 30.40 -23.67 36.73
C TYR A 115 31.02 -23.52 35.33
N ARG A 116 31.31 -24.65 34.68
CA ARG A 116 31.85 -24.72 33.30
C ARG A 116 30.79 -25.28 32.35
N GLY A 117 30.15 -24.42 31.58
CA GLY A 117 29.16 -24.83 30.60
C GLY A 117 29.75 -25.55 29.38
N ASP A 118 28.95 -26.43 28.78
CA ASP A 118 29.30 -27.14 27.54
C ASP A 118 29.45 -26.15 26.39
N VAL A 119 30.65 -26.10 25.79
CA VAL A 119 30.97 -25.18 24.68
C VAL A 119 31.78 -25.85 23.59
N TYR A 120 31.41 -25.55 22.35
CA TYR A 120 32.24 -25.84 21.19
C TYR A 120 33.16 -24.62 20.90
N GLY A 121 34.47 -24.86 20.97
CA GLY A 121 35.51 -23.87 20.66
C GLY A 121 35.95 -22.97 21.82
N ASN A 122 37.19 -22.49 21.75
CA ASN A 122 37.87 -21.74 22.81
C ASN A 122 37.66 -20.21 22.77
N ARG A 123 36.99 -19.67 21.74
CA ARG A 123 36.86 -18.22 21.49
C ARG A 123 35.58 -17.61 22.07
N SER A 124 35.73 -16.58 22.90
CA SER A 124 34.65 -15.93 23.64
C SER A 124 34.09 -14.70 22.95
N PHE A 125 34.92 -13.75 22.54
CA PHE A 125 34.48 -12.45 22.04
C PHE A 125 34.09 -12.45 20.56
N PRO A 126 32.96 -11.84 20.14
CA PRO A 126 31.79 -11.47 20.95
C PRO A 126 30.83 -12.66 21.15
N SER A 127 29.82 -12.52 22.02
CA SER A 127 28.80 -13.54 22.24
C SER A 127 27.77 -13.58 21.09
N ALA A 128 27.80 -14.65 20.29
CA ALA A 128 26.85 -14.87 19.20
C ALA A 128 25.41 -15.10 19.71
N HIS A 129 25.24 -15.78 20.87
CA HIS A 129 23.91 -15.98 21.46
C HIS A 129 23.27 -14.64 21.83
N SER A 130 24.05 -13.74 22.45
CA SER A 130 23.60 -12.39 22.80
C SER A 130 23.29 -11.57 21.54
N ALA A 131 24.11 -11.67 20.49
CA ALA A 131 23.87 -10.95 19.24
C ALA A 131 22.60 -11.42 18.52
N ASN A 132 22.44 -12.72 18.36
CA ASN A 132 21.29 -13.29 17.66
C ASN A 132 19.99 -13.05 18.45
N SER A 133 20.00 -13.17 19.78
CA SER A 133 18.82 -12.87 20.61
C SER A 133 18.42 -11.40 20.56
N ALA A 134 19.39 -10.47 20.59
CA ALA A 134 19.12 -9.03 20.48
C ALA A 134 18.60 -8.65 19.09
N SER A 135 19.12 -9.27 18.03
CA SER A 135 18.66 -9.05 16.65
C SER A 135 17.19 -9.46 16.48
N LEU A 136 16.84 -10.68 16.93
CA LEU A 136 15.47 -11.19 16.96
C LEU A 136 14.54 -10.28 17.77
N ALA A 137 14.99 -9.85 18.96
CA ALA A 137 14.23 -8.96 19.83
C ALA A 137 13.97 -7.59 19.19
N ALA A 138 14.99 -6.97 18.60
CA ALA A 138 14.89 -5.65 17.99
C ALA A 138 13.99 -5.64 16.75
N VAL A 139 14.16 -6.58 15.82
CA VAL A 139 13.28 -6.67 14.63
C VAL A 139 11.82 -6.90 15.06
N THR A 140 11.59 -7.76 16.06
CA THR A 140 10.25 -8.00 16.60
C THR A 140 9.67 -6.75 17.27
N ALA A 141 10.46 -6.02 18.05
CA ALA A 141 10.07 -4.77 18.67
C ALA A 141 9.74 -3.67 17.64
N PHE A 142 10.51 -3.55 16.56
CA PHE A 142 10.23 -2.59 15.49
C PHE A 142 8.96 -2.92 14.70
N ALA A 143 8.73 -4.21 14.45
CA ALA A 143 7.52 -4.68 13.77
C ALA A 143 6.28 -4.55 14.66
N TYR A 144 6.40 -4.97 15.92
CA TYR A 144 5.32 -5.10 16.89
C TYR A 144 5.71 -4.48 18.25
N PRO A 145 5.68 -3.14 18.39
CA PRO A 145 6.13 -2.44 19.60
C PRO A 145 5.56 -2.94 20.93
N PRO A 146 4.29 -3.39 21.02
CA PRO A 146 3.76 -3.98 22.25
C PRO A 146 4.53 -5.20 22.78
N LEU A 147 5.26 -5.93 21.93
CA LEU A 147 6.07 -7.09 22.34
C LEU A 147 7.46 -6.70 22.88
N ALA A 148 7.89 -5.45 22.72
CA ALA A 148 9.25 -5.02 23.02
C ALA A 148 9.73 -5.38 24.44
N PRO A 149 8.96 -5.12 25.53
CA PRO A 149 9.41 -5.45 26.88
C PRO A 149 9.70 -6.96 27.06
N PHE A 150 8.85 -7.80 26.48
CA PHE A 150 8.96 -9.25 26.59
C PHE A 150 10.18 -9.79 25.85
N VAL A 151 10.37 -9.38 24.59
CA VAL A 151 11.49 -9.90 23.77
C VAL A 151 12.85 -9.37 24.23
N PHE A 152 12.93 -8.15 24.75
CA PHE A 152 14.17 -7.64 25.35
C PHE A 152 14.49 -8.29 26.69
N LEU A 153 13.47 -8.60 27.51
CA LEU A 153 13.67 -9.39 28.73
C LEU A 153 14.25 -10.78 28.40
N LEU A 154 13.71 -11.46 27.39
CA LEU A 154 14.27 -12.74 26.94
C LEU A 154 15.72 -12.61 26.46
N SER A 155 16.04 -11.60 25.65
CA SER A 155 17.42 -11.36 25.20
C SER A 155 18.37 -11.02 26.36
N ALA A 156 17.89 -10.29 27.38
CA ALA A 156 18.65 -10.00 28.59
C ALA A 156 18.94 -11.28 29.38
N LEU A 157 17.95 -12.15 29.57
CA LEU A 157 18.10 -13.46 30.21
C LEU A 157 19.06 -14.37 29.46
N VAL A 158 19.00 -14.39 28.12
CA VAL A 158 19.96 -15.14 27.29
C VAL A 158 21.38 -14.63 27.53
N GLY A 159 21.62 -13.32 27.47
CA GLY A 159 22.96 -12.78 27.73
C GLY A 159 23.46 -13.05 29.16
N PHE A 160 22.60 -12.87 30.16
CA PHE A 160 22.91 -13.17 31.56
C PHE A 160 23.30 -14.65 31.74
N SER A 161 22.55 -15.58 31.13
CA SER A 161 22.86 -17.01 31.18
C SER A 161 24.27 -17.33 30.68
N ARG A 162 24.80 -16.56 29.72
CA ARG A 162 26.16 -16.78 29.18
C ARG A 162 27.26 -16.39 30.16
N ILE A 163 27.02 -15.38 31.00
CA ILE A 163 27.95 -14.98 32.06
C ILE A 163 27.87 -16.01 33.18
N TYR A 164 26.65 -16.32 33.63
CA TYR A 164 26.39 -17.29 34.70
C TYR A 164 27.02 -18.65 34.43
N LEU A 165 26.87 -19.19 33.21
CA LEU A 165 27.37 -20.52 32.84
C LEU A 165 28.89 -20.56 32.56
N GLY A 166 29.65 -19.49 32.77
CA GLY A 166 31.10 -19.53 32.68
C GLY A 166 31.68 -19.41 31.26
N VAL A 167 30.86 -19.07 30.27
CA VAL A 167 31.21 -19.24 28.85
C VAL A 167 31.55 -17.94 28.12
N HIS A 168 31.22 -16.79 28.70
CA HIS A 168 31.46 -15.45 28.15
C HIS A 168 31.69 -14.42 29.26
N TYR A 169 32.51 -13.43 28.98
CA TYR A 169 32.67 -12.25 29.83
C TYR A 169 31.54 -11.22 29.58
N PRO A 170 31.21 -10.36 30.56
CA PRO A 170 30.24 -9.27 30.39
C PRO A 170 30.44 -8.42 29.14
N VAL A 171 31.68 -8.03 28.79
CA VAL A 171 31.99 -7.27 27.58
C VAL A 171 31.61 -8.05 26.31
N ASP A 172 31.82 -9.37 26.29
CA ASP A 172 31.44 -10.20 25.13
C ASP A 172 29.92 -10.16 24.89
N VAL A 173 29.14 -10.13 25.97
CA VAL A 173 27.67 -10.07 25.96
C VAL A 173 27.17 -8.69 25.53
N LEU A 174 27.74 -7.62 26.10
CA LEU A 174 27.40 -6.24 25.75
C LEU A 174 27.69 -5.95 24.28
N THR A 175 28.87 -6.35 23.78
CA THR A 175 29.20 -6.21 22.35
C THR A 175 28.28 -7.07 21.49
N GLY A 176 27.96 -8.29 21.93
CA GLY A 176 26.99 -9.14 21.25
C GLY A 176 25.65 -8.43 21.06
N TRP A 177 25.05 -7.94 22.15
CA TRP A 177 23.79 -7.16 22.08
C TRP A 177 23.92 -5.95 21.14
N GLY A 178 25.03 -5.20 21.21
CA GLY A 178 25.29 -4.07 20.31
C GLY A 178 25.27 -4.48 18.83
N ILE A 179 25.93 -5.57 18.46
CA ILE A 179 25.93 -6.12 17.09
C ILE A 179 24.51 -6.48 16.67
N GLY A 180 23.76 -7.18 17.52
CA GLY A 180 22.38 -7.59 17.22
C GLY A 180 21.45 -6.39 17.00
N LEU A 181 21.52 -5.38 17.87
CA LEU A 181 20.76 -4.14 17.71
C LEU A 181 21.11 -3.41 16.41
N PHE A 182 22.41 -3.36 16.06
CA PHE A 182 22.89 -2.71 14.85
C PHE A 182 22.40 -3.40 13.57
N THR A 183 22.53 -4.73 13.46
CA THR A 183 22.09 -5.45 12.25
C THR A 183 20.57 -5.40 12.09
N ALA A 184 19.81 -5.48 13.19
CA ALA A 184 18.37 -5.30 13.19
C ALA A 184 17.97 -3.90 12.70
N PHE A 185 18.63 -2.85 13.20
CA PHE A 185 18.36 -1.47 12.79
C PHE A 185 18.61 -1.26 11.28
N CYS A 186 19.77 -1.66 10.77
CA CYS A 186 20.13 -1.53 9.36
C CYS A 186 19.14 -2.28 8.46
N THR A 187 18.84 -3.53 8.78
CA THR A 187 17.88 -4.36 8.03
C THR A 187 16.48 -3.72 8.05
N TRP A 188 16.02 -3.28 9.22
CA TRP A 188 14.72 -2.65 9.35
C TRP A 188 14.61 -1.36 8.54
N MET A 189 15.64 -0.52 8.53
CA MET A 189 15.62 0.74 7.77
C MET A 189 15.48 0.52 6.26
N VAL A 190 16.07 -0.55 5.72
CA VAL A 190 15.94 -0.94 4.32
C VAL A 190 14.52 -1.44 4.02
N PHE A 191 13.98 -2.33 4.85
CA PHE A 191 12.73 -3.03 4.55
C PHE A 191 11.46 -2.43 5.17
N ARG A 192 11.54 -1.42 6.05
CA ARG A 192 10.39 -0.87 6.80
C ARG A 192 9.24 -0.41 5.91
N LYS A 193 9.53 0.14 4.72
CA LYS A 193 8.51 0.57 3.74
C LYS A 193 7.82 -0.60 3.06
N MET A 194 8.53 -1.71 2.84
CA MET A 194 7.97 -2.95 2.29
C MET A 194 7.22 -3.76 3.35
N ALA A 195 7.66 -3.65 4.61
CA ALA A 195 6.98 -4.23 5.76
C ALA A 195 5.66 -3.52 6.05
N ALA A 196 5.48 -2.26 5.65
CA ALA A 196 4.19 -1.58 5.73
C ALA A 196 3.21 -2.14 4.67
N ARG A 197 1.98 -2.47 5.10
CA ARG A 197 0.90 -2.91 4.19
C ARG A 197 0.39 -1.81 3.24
N SER A 198 0.92 -0.59 3.30
CA SER A 198 0.54 0.55 2.45
C SER A 198 1.40 0.72 1.18
N GLY A 199 2.31 -0.22 0.88
CA GLY A 199 3.18 -0.20 -0.31
C GLY A 199 2.68 -1.05 -1.50
N LEU A 200 3.61 -1.49 -2.36
CA LEU A 200 3.33 -2.30 -3.56
C LEU A 200 2.50 -3.56 -3.27
N ILE A 201 2.76 -4.20 -2.13
CA ILE A 201 2.03 -5.41 -1.72
C ILE A 201 0.61 -5.05 -1.26
N GLY A 202 0.44 -3.90 -0.60
CA GLY A 202 -0.89 -3.35 -0.30
C GLY A 202 -1.69 -3.08 -1.56
N PHE A 203 -1.04 -2.48 -2.55
CA PHE A 203 -1.62 -2.25 -3.86
C PHE A 203 -1.98 -3.57 -4.57
N ALA A 204 -1.10 -4.55 -4.61
CA ALA A 204 -1.37 -5.87 -5.20
C ALA A 204 -2.49 -6.63 -4.48
N ASN A 205 -2.61 -6.46 -3.16
CA ASN A 205 -3.67 -7.07 -2.36
C ASN A 205 -5.06 -6.50 -2.66
N ARG A 206 -5.18 -5.34 -3.33
CA ARG A 206 -6.46 -4.81 -3.84
C ARG A 206 -7.17 -5.81 -4.75
N PHE A 207 -6.37 -6.56 -5.50
CA PHE A 207 -6.84 -7.59 -6.42
C PHE A 207 -7.04 -8.96 -5.77
N ARG A 208 -6.89 -9.07 -4.44
CA ARG A 208 -7.01 -10.34 -3.70
C ARG A 208 -8.05 -10.27 -2.59
N TYR A 209 -8.30 -9.10 -2.01
CA TYR A 209 -9.16 -8.90 -0.85
C TYR A 209 -9.88 -7.54 -0.90
N ARG A 210 -11.05 -7.43 -0.22
CA ARG A 210 -11.85 -6.19 -0.14
C ARG A 210 -11.00 -5.08 0.43
N GLN A 211 -11.12 -3.85 -0.06
CA GLN A 211 -10.41 -2.73 0.54
C GLN A 211 -11.22 -2.12 1.68
N PRO A 212 -10.57 -1.64 2.76
CA PRO A 212 -11.27 -0.86 3.76
C PRO A 212 -11.70 0.47 3.14
N ASP A 213 -12.95 0.84 3.36
CA ASP A 213 -13.49 2.13 2.93
C ASP A 213 -12.84 3.27 3.70
N TYR A 214 -12.26 4.23 2.98
CA TYR A 214 -11.56 5.36 3.57
C TYR A 214 -12.47 6.58 3.77
N SER A 215 -13.53 6.69 2.97
CA SER A 215 -14.55 7.73 3.10
C SER A 215 -15.85 7.11 3.61
N PRO A 216 -16.60 7.82 4.48
CA PRO A 216 -17.91 7.36 4.90
C PRO A 216 -18.84 7.26 3.69
N LEU A 217 -19.82 6.36 3.78
CA LEU A 217 -20.89 6.28 2.78
C LEU A 217 -21.66 7.61 2.72
N PRO A 218 -22.23 7.97 1.54
CA PRO A 218 -23.04 9.17 1.41
C PRO A 218 -24.18 9.19 2.43
N ALA A 219 -24.29 10.32 3.14
CA ALA A 219 -25.36 10.57 4.10
C ALA A 219 -26.51 11.35 3.45
N ALA A 220 -27.59 11.56 4.20
CA ALA A 220 -28.66 12.46 3.77
C ALA A 220 -28.07 13.82 3.32
N PRO A 221 -28.52 14.38 2.19
CA PRO A 221 -29.77 14.04 1.49
C PRO A 221 -29.62 13.05 0.33
N TRP A 222 -28.48 12.34 0.21
CA TRP A 222 -28.30 11.26 -0.77
C TRP A 222 -29.17 10.06 -0.41
N GLN A 223 -29.98 9.60 -1.36
CA GLN A 223 -30.92 8.49 -1.18
C GLN A 223 -30.27 7.18 -1.62
N PRO A 224 -30.22 6.15 -0.77
CA PRO A 224 -29.74 4.83 -1.20
C PRO A 224 -30.73 4.20 -2.19
N VAL A 225 -30.22 3.60 -3.26
CA VAL A 225 -31.01 2.91 -4.28
C VAL A 225 -30.45 1.51 -4.47
N ASP A 226 -31.30 0.49 -4.32
CA ASP A 226 -30.92 -0.89 -4.61
C ASP A 226 -30.89 -1.11 -6.12
N VAL A 227 -29.75 -1.57 -6.61
CA VAL A 227 -29.48 -1.81 -8.03
C VAL A 227 -28.80 -3.16 -8.20
N GLU A 228 -28.77 -3.66 -9.42
CA GLU A 228 -28.16 -4.95 -9.76
C GLU A 228 -27.12 -4.74 -10.84
N SER A 229 -25.96 -5.39 -10.70
CA SER A 229 -24.97 -5.43 -11.76
C SER A 229 -25.49 -6.26 -12.93
N LEU A 230 -24.96 -6.07 -14.13
CA LEU A 230 -25.41 -6.82 -15.31
C LEU A 230 -25.21 -8.34 -15.17
N ASP A 231 -24.27 -8.77 -14.33
CA ASP A 231 -23.99 -10.18 -13.99
C ASP A 231 -24.67 -10.67 -12.70
N GLY A 232 -25.67 -9.94 -12.19
CA GLY A 232 -26.63 -10.43 -11.21
C GLY A 232 -26.31 -10.14 -9.73
N TYR A 233 -25.36 -9.25 -9.44
CA TYR A 233 -25.01 -8.89 -8.06
C TYR A 233 -25.83 -7.70 -7.57
N LYS A 234 -26.57 -7.90 -6.48
CA LYS A 234 -27.28 -6.83 -5.80
C LYS A 234 -26.30 -5.92 -5.06
N MET A 235 -26.45 -4.62 -5.26
CA MET A 235 -25.58 -3.59 -4.71
C MET A 235 -26.39 -2.31 -4.42
N LYS A 236 -25.80 -1.38 -3.68
CA LYS A 236 -26.48 -0.16 -3.23
C LYS A 236 -25.78 1.07 -3.77
N GLY A 237 -26.42 1.74 -4.74
CA GLY A 237 -26.00 3.04 -5.24
C GLY A 237 -26.62 4.18 -4.45
N TYR A 238 -26.25 5.41 -4.79
CA TYR A 238 -26.80 6.61 -4.13
C TYR A 238 -27.25 7.63 -5.16
N PHE A 239 -28.45 8.15 -4.97
CA PHE A 239 -29.12 9.03 -5.89
C PHE A 239 -29.46 10.38 -5.26
N ARG A 240 -29.37 11.43 -6.06
CA ARG A 240 -29.85 12.78 -5.77
C ARG A 240 -30.62 13.29 -6.98
N ARG A 241 -31.89 13.66 -6.77
CA ARG A 241 -32.69 14.32 -7.79
C ARG A 241 -32.24 15.77 -7.96
N GLY A 242 -32.01 16.19 -9.20
CA GLY A 242 -31.73 17.56 -9.61
C GLY A 242 -32.61 17.98 -10.79
N SER A 243 -32.48 17.31 -11.93
CA SER A 243 -33.22 17.58 -13.17
C SER A 243 -33.57 16.29 -13.94
N GLU A 244 -34.08 16.40 -15.17
CA GLU A 244 -34.26 15.26 -16.09
C GLU A 244 -32.96 14.80 -16.77
N ASP A 245 -31.88 15.58 -16.68
CA ASP A 245 -30.55 15.19 -17.15
C ASP A 245 -29.82 14.41 -16.05
N LEU A 246 -29.15 13.32 -16.40
CA LEU A 246 -28.52 12.42 -15.43
C LEU A 246 -27.01 12.41 -15.57
N ALA A 247 -26.29 12.59 -14.47
CA ALA A 247 -24.86 12.30 -14.37
C ALA A 247 -24.64 11.03 -13.56
N VAL A 248 -24.03 10.02 -14.18
CA VAL A 248 -23.65 8.75 -13.54
C VAL A 248 -22.15 8.81 -13.21
N ILE A 249 -21.81 8.73 -11.92
CA ILE A 249 -20.46 9.03 -11.40
C ILE A 249 -19.77 7.74 -10.95
N VAL A 250 -18.60 7.46 -11.53
CA VAL A 250 -17.83 6.22 -11.32
C VAL A 250 -16.45 6.53 -10.73
N HIS A 251 -16.13 5.94 -9.59
CA HIS A 251 -14.87 6.19 -8.89
C HIS A 251 -13.68 5.37 -9.41
N GLY A 252 -12.47 5.79 -9.04
CA GLY A 252 -11.22 5.10 -9.37
C GLY A 252 -10.83 3.96 -8.41
N LEU A 253 -9.71 3.29 -8.72
CA LEU A 253 -9.19 2.13 -7.96
C LEU A 253 -8.75 2.47 -6.52
N HIS A 254 -8.46 3.73 -6.22
CA HIS A 254 -8.03 4.17 -4.88
C HIS A 254 -9.14 4.84 -4.07
N GLU A 255 -10.34 4.85 -4.63
CA GLU A 255 -11.48 5.61 -4.17
C GLU A 255 -12.61 4.67 -3.79
N ASN A 256 -13.72 5.26 -3.34
CA ASN A 256 -14.97 4.60 -3.04
C ASN A 256 -16.14 5.55 -3.34
N ILE A 257 -17.37 5.07 -3.24
CA ILE A 257 -18.58 5.83 -3.53
C ILE A 257 -18.69 7.13 -2.71
N GLY A 258 -18.22 7.12 -1.46
CA GLY A 258 -18.20 8.30 -0.60
C GLY A 258 -17.30 9.43 -1.13
N SER A 259 -16.19 9.09 -1.76
CA SER A 259 -15.32 10.09 -2.40
C SER A 259 -15.96 10.78 -3.62
N MET A 260 -17.01 10.19 -4.19
CA MET A 260 -17.73 10.74 -5.34
C MET A 260 -18.85 11.71 -4.97
N VAL A 261 -19.11 11.93 -3.68
CA VAL A 261 -20.09 12.93 -3.24
C VAL A 261 -19.71 14.32 -3.73
N HIS A 262 -18.44 14.73 -3.58
CA HIS A 262 -18.02 16.06 -4.03
C HIS A 262 -18.18 16.31 -5.54
N PRO A 263 -17.67 15.45 -6.45
CA PRO A 263 -17.93 15.63 -7.87
C PRO A 263 -19.43 15.53 -8.20
N GLY A 264 -20.19 14.70 -7.48
CA GLY A 264 -21.64 14.65 -7.61
C GLY A 264 -22.34 15.97 -7.29
N GLU A 265 -21.95 16.67 -6.21
CA GLU A 265 -22.48 17.99 -5.88
C GLU A 265 -22.14 19.05 -6.94
N LEU A 266 -21.03 18.92 -7.66
CA LEU A 266 -20.72 19.80 -8.80
C LEU A 266 -21.68 19.56 -9.98
N PHE A 267 -22.01 18.30 -10.29
CA PHE A 267 -23.01 17.97 -11.31
C PHE A 267 -24.41 18.44 -10.94
N LEU A 268 -24.80 18.32 -9.66
CA LEU A 268 -26.06 18.89 -9.15
C LEU A 268 -26.14 20.40 -9.38
N LYS A 269 -25.04 21.13 -9.12
CA LYS A 269 -24.96 22.59 -9.29
C LYS A 269 -25.13 23.03 -10.75
N ILE A 270 -24.64 22.23 -11.71
CA ILE A 270 -24.76 22.51 -13.15
C ILE A 270 -26.04 21.90 -13.76
N GLY A 271 -26.99 21.48 -12.93
CA GLY A 271 -28.34 21.14 -13.36
C GLY A 271 -28.56 19.68 -13.76
N PHE A 272 -27.85 18.72 -13.14
CA PHE A 272 -28.08 17.28 -13.33
C PHE A 272 -28.70 16.64 -12.09
N SER A 273 -29.55 15.63 -12.28
CA SER A 273 -29.68 14.54 -11.31
C SER A 273 -28.40 13.71 -11.26
N VAL A 274 -28.07 13.11 -10.12
CA VAL A 274 -26.80 12.40 -9.96
C VAL A 274 -27.01 11.02 -9.36
N PHE A 275 -26.36 10.03 -9.97
CA PHE A 275 -26.28 8.67 -9.46
C PHE A 275 -24.82 8.27 -9.22
N LEU A 276 -24.47 7.91 -7.98
CA LEU A 276 -23.15 7.40 -7.61
C LEU A 276 -23.16 5.87 -7.74
N VAL A 277 -22.22 5.35 -8.53
CA VAL A 277 -22.14 3.92 -8.86
C VAL A 277 -21.30 3.17 -7.82
N PRO A 278 -21.85 2.12 -7.18
CA PRO A 278 -21.05 1.22 -6.35
C PRO A 278 -20.27 0.24 -7.23
N MET A 279 -19.04 -0.10 -6.84
CA MET A 279 -18.15 -0.93 -7.66
C MET A 279 -17.67 -2.17 -6.93
N ARG A 280 -17.59 -3.31 -7.62
CA ARG A 280 -17.04 -4.55 -7.04
C ARG A 280 -15.60 -4.37 -6.54
N GLY A 281 -15.31 -4.99 -5.39
CA GLY A 281 -14.04 -4.81 -4.68
C GLY A 281 -13.95 -3.54 -3.83
N HIS A 282 -14.97 -2.69 -3.92
CA HIS A 282 -15.15 -1.43 -3.19
C HIS A 282 -16.54 -1.41 -2.54
N ASP A 283 -16.78 -0.37 -1.73
CA ASP A 283 -18.09 -0.04 -1.16
C ASP A 283 -18.72 -1.23 -0.43
N ASP A 284 -20.05 -1.23 -0.29
CA ASP A 284 -20.85 -2.36 0.20
C ASP A 284 -21.22 -3.39 -0.87
N HIS A 285 -20.42 -3.47 -1.95
CA HIS A 285 -20.62 -4.47 -2.98
C HIS A 285 -20.36 -5.91 -2.43
N PRO A 286 -21.18 -6.92 -2.78
CA PRO A 286 -21.02 -8.29 -2.29
C PRO A 286 -19.71 -8.95 -2.75
N LEU A 287 -19.27 -8.67 -3.98
CA LEU A 287 -17.94 -9.09 -4.45
C LEU A 287 -16.83 -8.27 -3.78
N SER A 288 -15.95 -8.99 -3.08
CA SER A 288 -14.86 -8.44 -2.31
C SER A 288 -13.59 -8.14 -3.11
N VAL A 289 -13.57 -8.30 -4.43
CA VAL A 289 -12.33 -8.18 -5.22
C VAL A 289 -12.55 -7.34 -6.47
N THR A 290 -11.64 -6.40 -6.70
CA THR A 290 -11.60 -5.60 -7.94
C THR A 290 -10.88 -6.37 -9.04
N SER A 291 -11.32 -6.19 -10.29
CA SER A 291 -10.58 -6.63 -11.47
C SER A 291 -9.70 -5.51 -12.06
N GLY A 292 -9.86 -4.29 -11.55
CA GLY A 292 -9.17 -3.08 -12.00
C GLY A 292 -9.78 -2.44 -13.25
N GLY A 293 -11.05 -2.71 -13.55
CA GLY A 293 -11.81 -2.13 -14.67
C GLY A 293 -12.65 -3.14 -15.47
N PRO A 294 -12.12 -4.30 -15.89
CA PRO A 294 -12.82 -5.19 -16.81
C PRO A 294 -14.21 -5.63 -16.35
N ALA A 295 -14.33 -6.10 -15.10
CA ALA A 295 -15.55 -6.62 -14.50
C ALA A 295 -16.40 -5.52 -13.84
N GLU A 296 -15.75 -4.46 -13.38
CA GLU A 296 -16.38 -3.20 -12.95
C GLU A 296 -17.34 -2.61 -14.02
N ALA A 297 -17.09 -2.90 -15.30
CA ALA A 297 -18.00 -2.54 -16.39
C ALA A 297 -19.40 -3.16 -16.28
N TYR A 298 -19.54 -4.35 -15.69
CA TYR A 298 -20.86 -4.96 -15.46
C TYR A 298 -21.65 -4.20 -14.39
N ASP A 299 -20.96 -3.63 -13.39
CA ASP A 299 -21.60 -2.85 -12.33
C ASP A 299 -22.19 -1.56 -12.92
N LEU A 300 -21.39 -0.82 -13.69
CA LEU A 300 -21.85 0.39 -14.39
C LEU A 300 -22.96 0.09 -15.40
N ALA A 301 -22.84 -0.97 -16.20
CA ALA A 301 -23.85 -1.33 -17.18
C ALA A 301 -25.20 -1.69 -16.52
N GLY A 302 -25.17 -2.40 -15.37
CA GLY A 302 -26.35 -2.69 -14.57
C GLY A 302 -27.03 -1.44 -14.05
N VAL A 303 -26.26 -0.48 -13.51
CA VAL A 303 -26.79 0.83 -13.10
C VAL A 303 -27.42 1.58 -14.29
N LEU A 304 -26.75 1.61 -15.44
CA LEU A 304 -27.29 2.29 -16.63
C LEU A 304 -28.59 1.65 -17.14
N SER A 305 -28.75 0.33 -16.99
CA SER A 305 -30.04 -0.33 -17.27
C SER A 305 -31.08 0.09 -16.24
N HIS A 306 -30.75 0.06 -14.94
CA HIS A 306 -31.67 0.40 -13.86
C HIS A 306 -32.19 1.85 -13.97
N VAL A 307 -31.30 2.83 -14.15
CA VAL A 307 -31.71 4.24 -14.24
C VAL A 307 -32.59 4.52 -15.47
N ARG A 308 -32.39 3.77 -16.56
CA ARG A 308 -33.25 3.84 -17.75
C ARG A 308 -34.60 3.16 -17.50
N ASP A 309 -34.57 1.90 -17.13
CA ASP A 309 -35.74 1.02 -17.12
C ASP A 309 -36.65 1.27 -15.92
N THR A 310 -36.07 1.66 -14.78
CA THR A 310 -36.79 1.83 -13.51
C THR A 310 -36.96 3.30 -13.12
N MET A 311 -35.95 4.14 -13.38
CA MET A 311 -35.99 5.57 -12.98
C MET A 311 -36.39 6.52 -14.12
N GLY A 312 -36.52 6.03 -15.36
CA GLY A 312 -37.01 6.80 -16.50
C GLY A 312 -36.00 7.77 -17.14
N PHE A 313 -34.71 7.68 -16.81
CA PHE A 313 -33.71 8.56 -17.41
C PHE A 313 -33.31 8.10 -18.82
N ALA A 314 -33.46 9.00 -19.80
CA ALA A 314 -33.10 8.71 -21.19
C ALA A 314 -31.58 8.69 -21.39
N ARG A 315 -31.07 7.70 -22.15
CA ARG A 315 -29.62 7.56 -22.41
C ARG A 315 -29.01 8.78 -23.10
N ASN A 316 -29.71 9.37 -24.06
CA ASN A 316 -29.29 10.58 -24.77
C ASN A 316 -29.29 11.86 -23.89
N ARG A 317 -29.75 11.77 -22.65
CA ARG A 317 -29.70 12.82 -21.62
C ARG A 317 -28.83 12.41 -20.42
N THR A 318 -28.13 11.29 -20.54
CA THR A 318 -27.27 10.74 -19.49
C THR A 318 -25.81 10.99 -19.84
N VAL A 319 -25.05 11.59 -18.93
CA VAL A 319 -23.59 11.74 -19.01
C VAL A 319 -22.95 10.77 -18.02
N ILE A 320 -21.88 10.10 -18.44
CA ILE A 320 -21.07 9.27 -17.54
C ILE A 320 -19.80 10.03 -17.20
N TYR A 321 -19.57 10.29 -15.91
CA TYR A 321 -18.30 10.80 -15.43
C TYR A 321 -17.53 9.66 -14.75
N GLY A 322 -16.27 9.49 -15.13
CA GLY A 322 -15.42 8.45 -14.56
C GLY A 322 -14.05 8.98 -14.15
N SER A 323 -13.60 8.63 -12.94
CA SER A 323 -12.27 9.00 -12.44
C SER A 323 -11.27 7.85 -12.54
N SER A 324 -10.13 8.07 -13.17
CA SER A 324 -9.04 7.10 -13.31
C SER A 324 -9.56 5.76 -13.90
N MET A 325 -9.55 4.68 -13.12
CA MET A 325 -10.19 3.40 -13.48
C MET A 325 -11.66 3.58 -13.90
N GLY A 326 -12.43 4.42 -13.21
CA GLY A 326 -13.82 4.70 -13.55
C GLY A 326 -13.98 5.33 -14.93
N GLY A 327 -13.02 6.14 -15.38
CA GLY A 327 -13.01 6.72 -16.73
C GLY A 327 -12.78 5.65 -17.81
N ALA A 328 -11.85 4.73 -17.56
CA ALA A 328 -11.61 3.56 -18.40
C ALA A 328 -12.87 2.65 -18.49
N VAL A 329 -13.55 2.44 -17.36
CA VAL A 329 -14.81 1.68 -17.28
C VAL A 329 -15.92 2.37 -18.06
N ALA A 330 -16.08 3.69 -17.90
CA ALA A 330 -17.06 4.50 -18.60
C ALA A 330 -16.89 4.40 -20.13
N MET A 331 -15.64 4.51 -20.62
CA MET A 331 -15.34 4.35 -22.03
C MET A 331 -15.75 2.97 -22.55
N LYS A 332 -15.34 1.90 -21.87
CA LYS A 332 -15.73 0.53 -22.26
C LYS A 332 -17.24 0.35 -22.33
N VAL A 333 -17.97 0.75 -21.29
CA VAL A 333 -19.44 0.58 -21.27
C VAL A 333 -20.09 1.40 -22.36
N SER A 334 -19.65 2.64 -22.58
CA SER A 334 -20.18 3.49 -23.65
C SER A 334 -20.00 2.88 -25.05
N GLY A 335 -18.88 2.22 -25.31
CA GLY A 335 -18.62 1.50 -26.56
C GLY A 335 -19.48 0.24 -26.73
N LEU A 336 -19.83 -0.44 -25.63
CA LEU A 336 -20.64 -1.66 -25.68
C LEU A 336 -22.14 -1.42 -25.81
N LEU A 337 -22.65 -0.27 -25.35
CA LEU A 337 -24.09 -0.03 -25.27
C LEU A 337 -24.78 0.17 -26.62
N GLY A 338 -24.04 0.47 -27.70
CA GLY A 338 -24.56 0.67 -29.07
C GLY A 338 -25.44 1.93 -29.24
N ASP A 339 -26.45 2.09 -28.39
CA ASP A 339 -27.24 3.30 -28.20
C ASP A 339 -26.50 4.25 -27.25
N GLY A 340 -25.90 5.29 -27.83
CA GLY A 340 -25.00 6.21 -27.13
C GLY A 340 -25.64 6.94 -25.96
N VAL A 341 -24.86 7.10 -24.89
CA VAL A 341 -25.12 8.10 -23.85
C VAL A 341 -24.85 9.51 -24.40
N ALA A 342 -25.37 10.56 -23.76
CA ALA A 342 -25.15 11.94 -24.19
C ALA A 342 -23.65 12.25 -24.33
N GLY A 343 -22.86 11.82 -23.34
CA GLY A 343 -21.41 11.91 -23.40
C GLY A 343 -20.70 11.20 -22.26
N VAL A 344 -19.39 11.08 -22.39
CA VAL A 344 -18.50 10.50 -21.38
C VAL A 344 -17.43 11.53 -21.01
N ILE A 345 -17.33 11.84 -19.72
CA ILE A 345 -16.30 12.69 -19.15
C ILE A 345 -15.32 11.80 -18.39
N SER A 346 -14.14 11.61 -18.97
CA SER A 346 -13.09 10.74 -18.45
C SER A 346 -11.98 11.56 -17.81
N HIS A 347 -11.87 11.52 -16.48
CA HIS A 347 -10.89 12.30 -15.72
C HIS A 347 -9.70 11.42 -15.34
N GLY A 348 -8.50 11.74 -15.85
CA GLY A 348 -7.25 11.02 -15.55
C GLY A 348 -7.25 9.59 -16.09
N VAL A 349 -7.79 9.38 -17.29
CA VAL A 349 -7.90 8.07 -17.91
C VAL A 349 -6.55 7.53 -18.37
N PHE A 350 -6.43 6.22 -18.53
CA PHE A 350 -5.24 5.56 -19.05
C PHE A 350 -5.60 4.67 -20.25
N MET A 351 -4.65 4.46 -21.16
CA MET A 351 -4.79 3.52 -22.28
C MET A 351 -4.60 2.07 -21.82
N ASN A 352 -3.66 1.86 -20.89
CA ASN A 352 -3.26 0.55 -20.42
C ASN A 352 -2.92 0.61 -18.94
N PHE A 353 -3.49 -0.28 -18.14
CA PHE A 353 -3.26 -0.33 -16.70
C PHE A 353 -1.78 -0.50 -16.33
N PHE A 354 -1.06 -1.35 -17.08
CA PHE A 354 0.36 -1.62 -16.80
C PHE A 354 1.26 -0.48 -17.26
N GLU A 355 0.86 0.28 -18.27
CA GLU A 355 1.55 1.51 -18.66
C GLU A 355 1.38 2.59 -17.58
N ALA A 356 0.14 2.83 -17.13
CA ALA A 356 -0.14 3.71 -15.99
C ALA A 356 0.61 3.27 -14.71
N SER A 357 0.76 1.96 -14.50
CA SER A 357 1.59 1.42 -13.43
C SER A 357 3.08 1.77 -13.63
N VAL A 358 3.62 1.65 -14.85
CA VAL A 358 5.00 2.06 -15.14
C VAL A 358 5.20 3.55 -14.85
N PHE A 359 4.28 4.42 -15.26
CA PHE A 359 4.36 5.85 -14.97
C PHE A 359 4.32 6.13 -13.46
N ARG A 360 3.45 5.43 -12.71
CA ARG A 360 3.30 5.61 -11.27
C ARG A 360 4.47 5.12 -10.42
N MET A 361 4.98 3.93 -10.70
CA MET A 361 5.92 3.22 -9.80
C MET A 361 7.21 2.74 -10.47
N GLY A 362 7.36 2.96 -11.78
CA GLY A 362 8.53 2.55 -12.55
C GLY A 362 8.46 1.10 -13.03
N ARG A 363 9.32 0.77 -14.01
CA ARG A 363 9.36 -0.55 -14.67
C ARG A 363 9.61 -1.70 -13.69
N LEU A 364 10.63 -1.60 -12.85
CA LEU A 364 11.01 -2.67 -11.91
C LEU A 364 9.86 -3.02 -10.96
N ARG A 365 9.23 -2.01 -10.35
CA ARG A 365 8.10 -2.23 -9.42
C ARG A 365 6.87 -2.77 -10.14
N THR A 366 6.66 -2.40 -11.40
CA THR A 366 5.56 -2.93 -12.22
C THR A 366 5.77 -4.41 -12.59
N VAL A 367 7.01 -4.82 -12.86
CA VAL A 367 7.35 -6.24 -13.04
C VAL A 367 7.06 -7.03 -11.76
N ILE A 368 7.50 -6.49 -10.61
CA ILE A 368 7.23 -7.11 -9.30
C ILE A 368 5.72 -7.18 -9.04
N LEU A 369 4.95 -6.12 -9.34
CA LEU A 369 3.50 -6.10 -9.21
C LEU A 369 2.85 -7.25 -9.99
N LYS A 370 3.22 -7.44 -11.27
CA LYS A 370 2.68 -8.50 -12.13
C LYS A 370 2.83 -9.88 -11.50
N LEU A 371 3.95 -10.16 -10.84
CA LEU A 371 4.19 -11.43 -10.13
C LEU A 371 3.26 -11.64 -8.93
N PHE A 372 2.78 -10.55 -8.32
CA PHE A 372 1.84 -10.60 -7.19
C PHE A 372 0.36 -10.51 -7.61
N LEU A 373 0.01 -10.25 -8.86
CA LEU A 373 -1.38 -10.24 -9.30
C LEU A 373 -1.93 -11.67 -9.49
N PRO A 374 -3.20 -11.94 -9.16
CA PRO A 374 -3.86 -13.18 -9.59
C PRO A 374 -3.83 -13.32 -11.11
N ARG A 375 -3.66 -14.54 -11.64
CA ARG A 375 -3.54 -14.78 -13.09
C ARG A 375 -4.75 -14.24 -13.88
N GLY A 376 -5.97 -14.47 -13.40
CA GLY A 376 -7.18 -13.97 -14.05
C GLY A 376 -7.23 -12.45 -14.14
N VAL A 377 -6.91 -11.76 -13.03
CA VAL A 377 -6.81 -10.29 -12.99
C VAL A 377 -5.73 -9.78 -13.94
N MET A 378 -4.52 -10.38 -13.91
CA MET A 378 -3.43 -9.99 -14.79
C MET A 378 -3.83 -10.11 -16.26
N ASN A 379 -4.49 -11.19 -16.66
CA ASN A 379 -4.94 -11.39 -18.03
C ASN A 379 -6.02 -10.37 -18.41
N GLY A 380 -7.01 -10.14 -17.53
CA GLY A 380 -8.05 -9.12 -17.74
C GLY A 380 -7.47 -7.72 -17.95
N LEU A 381 -6.51 -7.31 -17.11
CA LEU A 381 -5.83 -6.01 -17.23
C LEU A 381 -4.94 -5.89 -18.47
N LYS A 382 -4.46 -7.00 -19.03
CA LYS A 382 -3.66 -6.97 -20.28
C LYS A 382 -4.52 -6.73 -21.51
N VAL A 383 -5.77 -7.19 -21.51
CA VAL A 383 -6.68 -7.07 -22.66
C VAL A 383 -7.65 -5.89 -22.52
N PHE A 384 -7.72 -5.29 -21.33
CA PHE A 384 -8.54 -4.11 -21.09
C PHE A 384 -7.80 -2.84 -21.52
N MET A 385 -8.07 -2.42 -22.75
CA MET A 385 -7.60 -1.17 -23.34
C MET A 385 -8.80 -0.27 -23.64
N PRO A 386 -9.04 0.81 -22.89
CA PRO A 386 -10.20 1.69 -23.11
C PRO A 386 -10.31 2.24 -24.54
N CYS A 387 -9.19 2.41 -25.23
CA CYS A 387 -9.14 2.85 -26.62
C CYS A 387 -9.72 1.83 -27.63
N ASP A 388 -9.79 0.54 -27.29
CA ASP A 388 -10.31 -0.47 -28.21
C ASP A 388 -11.85 -0.40 -28.33
N TYR A 389 -12.51 0.29 -27.39
CA TYR A 389 -13.97 0.36 -27.31
C TYR A 389 -14.56 1.63 -27.95
N ILE A 390 -13.73 2.50 -28.53
CA ILE A 390 -14.14 3.81 -29.08
C ILE A 390 -14.15 3.86 -30.62
N GLY A 391 -14.02 2.71 -31.30
CA GLY A 391 -13.82 2.62 -32.76
C GLY A 391 -15.07 2.52 -33.65
N GLN A 392 -16.27 2.86 -33.18
CA GLN A 392 -17.49 2.89 -34.01
C GLN A 392 -17.93 4.34 -34.27
N PRO A 393 -18.77 4.64 -35.28
CA PRO A 393 -19.36 5.97 -35.45
C PRO A 393 -20.27 6.28 -34.24
N LEU A 394 -19.67 6.88 -33.21
CA LEU A 394 -20.30 7.08 -31.91
C LEU A 394 -21.13 8.36 -31.93
N LYS A 395 -22.41 8.26 -31.56
CA LYS A 395 -23.21 9.42 -31.15
C LYS A 395 -22.68 10.05 -29.86
N THR A 396 -21.98 9.26 -29.04
CA THR A 396 -21.41 9.65 -27.75
C THR A 396 -20.27 10.64 -27.95
N ARG A 397 -20.36 11.82 -27.31
CA ARG A 397 -19.25 12.78 -27.25
C ARG A 397 -18.32 12.47 -26.07
N PHE A 398 -17.01 12.53 -26.30
CA PHE A 398 -16.01 12.23 -25.28
C PHE A 398 -15.27 13.49 -24.84
N VAL A 399 -15.10 13.63 -23.53
CA VAL A 399 -14.29 14.69 -22.90
C VAL A 399 -13.23 14.05 -22.01
N TYR A 400 -11.98 14.48 -22.15
CA TYR A 400 -10.84 13.97 -21.41
C TYR A 400 -10.26 15.08 -20.52
N ILE A 401 -10.43 14.93 -19.21
CA ILE A 401 -9.88 15.87 -18.22
C ILE A 401 -8.57 15.31 -17.71
N SER A 402 -7.48 16.08 -17.76
CA SER A 402 -6.16 15.64 -17.27
C SER A 402 -5.46 16.74 -16.48
N GLY A 403 -4.79 16.39 -15.38
CA GLY A 403 -3.93 17.30 -14.65
C GLY A 403 -2.59 17.49 -15.34
N LYS A 404 -2.11 18.73 -15.48
CA LYS A 404 -0.81 19.01 -16.11
C LYS A 404 0.39 18.40 -15.38
N ARG A 405 0.25 18.11 -14.08
CA ARG A 405 1.25 17.43 -13.25
C ARG A 405 0.90 15.96 -12.99
N ASP A 406 -0.07 15.40 -13.71
CA ASP A 406 -0.42 14.00 -13.61
C ASP A 406 0.75 13.14 -14.13
N ARG A 407 1.31 12.31 -13.25
CA ARG A 407 2.41 11.39 -13.56
C ARG A 407 1.95 9.94 -13.66
N ILE A 408 0.64 9.69 -13.63
CA ILE A 408 0.03 8.36 -13.79
C ILE A 408 -0.66 8.30 -15.14
N SER A 409 -1.44 9.33 -15.46
CA SER A 409 -2.19 9.53 -16.69
C SER A 409 -1.89 10.91 -17.26
N PRO A 410 -0.73 11.08 -17.91
CA PRO A 410 -0.26 12.39 -18.29
C PRO A 410 -1.14 13.00 -19.42
N PRO A 411 -1.21 14.34 -19.56
CA PRO A 411 -2.12 15.05 -20.49
C PRO A 411 -2.10 14.55 -21.93
N GLU A 412 -0.93 14.10 -22.40
CA GLU A 412 -0.72 13.54 -23.73
C GLU A 412 -1.63 12.32 -23.99
N THR A 413 -1.97 11.57 -22.94
CA THR A 413 -2.90 10.45 -23.01
C THR A 413 -4.31 10.92 -23.36
N GLY A 414 -4.80 11.96 -22.67
CA GLY A 414 -6.11 12.54 -22.92
C GLY A 414 -6.19 13.23 -24.29
N LEU A 415 -5.13 13.92 -24.71
CA LEU A 415 -5.03 14.55 -26.03
C LEU A 415 -5.05 13.51 -27.16
N ARG A 416 -4.29 12.42 -27.00
CA ARG A 416 -4.30 11.32 -27.97
C ARG A 416 -5.69 10.69 -28.10
N LEU A 417 -6.34 10.41 -26.97
CA LEU A 417 -7.70 9.87 -26.96
C LEU A 417 -8.72 10.84 -27.56
N ALA A 418 -8.57 12.15 -27.31
CA ALA A 418 -9.38 13.18 -27.96
C ALA A 418 -9.21 13.11 -29.48
N GLY A 419 -7.98 12.99 -29.99
CA GLY A 419 -7.71 12.79 -31.41
C GLY A 419 -8.32 11.51 -32.00
N GLU A 420 -8.25 10.39 -31.28
CA GLU A 420 -8.81 9.10 -31.71
C GLU A 420 -10.35 9.08 -31.71
N THR A 421 -10.99 9.90 -30.87
CA THR A 421 -12.46 9.95 -30.73
C THR A 421 -13.13 11.16 -31.36
N GLY A 422 -12.35 12.11 -31.89
CA GLY A 422 -12.86 13.45 -32.23
C GLY A 422 -13.38 14.22 -30.99
N GLY A 423 -12.92 13.85 -29.80
CA GLY A 423 -13.33 14.37 -28.50
C GLY A 423 -12.65 15.68 -28.09
N LEU A 424 -12.97 16.15 -26.89
CA LEU A 424 -12.40 17.36 -26.28
C LEU A 424 -11.40 17.02 -25.17
N ALA A 425 -10.21 17.63 -25.19
CA ALA A 425 -9.27 17.58 -24.08
C ALA A 425 -9.32 18.87 -23.22
N LEU A 426 -9.41 18.71 -21.90
CA LEU A 426 -9.42 19.79 -20.92
C LEU A 426 -8.29 19.58 -19.90
N ILE A 427 -7.36 20.54 -19.83
CA ILE A 427 -6.14 20.43 -19.04
C ILE A 427 -6.22 21.28 -17.78
N LEU A 428 -6.11 20.65 -16.60
CA LEU A 428 -6.10 21.33 -15.32
C LEU A 428 -4.67 21.78 -14.98
N GLU A 429 -4.40 23.08 -15.01
CA GLU A 429 -3.10 23.62 -14.64
C GLU A 429 -2.79 23.36 -13.16
N ARG A 430 -1.51 23.08 -12.87
CA ARG A 430 -0.99 22.78 -11.52
C ARG A 430 -1.61 21.54 -10.82
N ALA A 431 -2.56 20.86 -11.44
CA ALA A 431 -3.27 19.72 -10.87
C ALA A 431 -2.57 18.38 -11.19
N GLY A 432 -2.71 17.40 -10.29
CA GLY A 432 -2.10 16.06 -10.39
C GLY A 432 -3.06 15.00 -10.97
N HIS A 433 -2.87 13.74 -10.58
CA HIS A 433 -3.83 12.66 -10.90
C HIS A 433 -5.09 12.79 -10.04
N PRO A 434 -6.31 12.56 -10.59
CA PRO A 434 -7.55 12.66 -9.83
C PRO A 434 -7.54 11.76 -8.60
N VAL A 435 -7.72 12.39 -7.45
CA VAL A 435 -7.89 11.79 -6.14
C VAL A 435 -8.87 12.71 -5.43
N TRP A 436 -10.14 12.34 -5.33
CA TRP A 436 -11.19 13.20 -4.78
C TRP A 436 -11.13 13.21 -3.25
N LYS A 437 -10.18 13.99 -2.71
CA LYS A 437 -10.07 14.34 -1.28
C LYS A 437 -10.37 15.84 -1.11
N CYS A 438 -10.80 16.24 0.09
CA CYS A 438 -11.33 17.59 0.34
C CYS A 438 -10.38 18.78 0.04
N ASP A 439 -9.09 18.56 -0.23
CA ASP A 439 -8.10 19.64 -0.37
C ASP A 439 -7.17 19.51 -1.59
N THR A 440 -7.46 18.61 -2.54
CA THR A 440 -6.51 18.28 -3.63
C THR A 440 -6.74 19.01 -4.96
N TRP A 441 -7.84 19.77 -5.07
CA TRP A 441 -8.25 20.48 -6.30
C TRP A 441 -8.80 21.86 -5.96
N SER A 442 -8.70 22.79 -6.90
CA SER A 442 -9.42 24.05 -6.79
C SER A 442 -10.88 23.86 -7.21
N ARG A 443 -11.82 24.23 -6.34
CA ARG A 443 -13.26 24.16 -6.65
C ARG A 443 -13.64 24.98 -7.90
N PRO A 444 -13.25 26.28 -8.01
CA PRO A 444 -13.45 27.05 -9.24
C PRO A 444 -12.95 26.35 -10.51
N GLN A 445 -11.75 25.75 -10.43
CA GLN A 445 -11.14 25.07 -11.56
C GLN A 445 -11.98 23.87 -12.05
N MET A 446 -12.45 23.02 -11.12
CA MET A 446 -13.30 21.88 -11.48
C MET A 446 -14.69 22.29 -11.94
N GLU A 447 -15.29 23.32 -11.33
CA GLU A 447 -16.57 23.87 -11.77
C GLU A 447 -16.49 24.37 -13.22
N THR A 448 -15.45 25.14 -13.56
CA THR A 448 -15.24 25.62 -14.93
C THR A 448 -15.09 24.45 -15.91
N VAL A 449 -14.22 23.48 -15.61
CA VAL A 449 -13.96 22.35 -16.52
C VAL A 449 -15.20 21.48 -16.75
N LEU A 450 -16.00 21.22 -15.71
CA LEU A 450 -17.24 20.45 -15.87
C LEU A 450 -18.29 21.21 -16.70
N ASN A 451 -18.38 22.54 -16.55
CA ASN A 451 -19.26 23.35 -17.39
C ASN A 451 -18.84 23.29 -18.88
N GLU A 452 -17.56 23.46 -19.19
CA GLU A 452 -17.06 23.37 -20.58
C GLU A 452 -17.24 21.96 -21.16
N ALA A 453 -17.03 20.91 -20.35
CA ALA A 453 -17.29 19.54 -20.74
C ALA A 453 -18.76 19.32 -21.14
N VAL A 454 -19.70 19.83 -20.34
CA VAL A 454 -21.14 19.72 -20.62
C VAL A 454 -21.54 20.51 -21.86
N LYS A 455 -21.04 21.74 -22.05
CA LYS A 455 -21.29 22.54 -23.26
C LYS A 455 -20.88 21.80 -24.53
N TYR A 456 -19.70 21.19 -24.52
CA TYR A 456 -19.22 20.40 -25.64
C TYR A 456 -20.11 19.17 -25.89
N ILE A 457 -20.52 18.46 -24.84
CA ILE A 457 -21.45 17.32 -24.95
C ILE A 457 -22.81 17.75 -25.53
N GLN A 458 -23.26 18.97 -25.23
CA GLN A 458 -24.51 19.54 -25.73
C GLN A 458 -24.45 20.06 -27.18
N GLY A 459 -23.30 19.99 -27.85
CA GLY A 459 -23.18 20.38 -29.25
C GLY A 459 -22.37 21.66 -29.51
N MET A 460 -21.90 22.36 -28.47
CA MET A 460 -21.11 23.57 -28.68
C MET A 460 -19.70 23.20 -29.16
N ASP A 461 -19.24 23.82 -30.24
CA ASP A 461 -17.87 23.66 -30.70
C ASP A 461 -16.92 24.30 -29.70
N THR A 462 -15.92 23.54 -29.27
CA THR A 462 -14.96 23.94 -28.24
C THR A 462 -13.62 23.35 -28.61
N GLU A 463 -12.61 24.20 -28.72
CA GLU A 463 -11.22 23.76 -28.89
C GLU A 463 -10.69 23.16 -27.59
N HIS A 464 -9.53 22.50 -27.64
CA HIS A 464 -8.88 22.04 -26.42
C HIS A 464 -8.54 23.22 -25.50
N LEU A 465 -8.81 23.07 -24.20
CA LEU A 465 -8.66 24.15 -23.22
C LEU A 465 -7.72 23.75 -22.08
N SER A 466 -7.15 24.76 -21.44
CA SER A 466 -6.52 24.67 -20.13
C SER A 466 -7.22 25.59 -19.14
N VAL A 467 -7.35 25.14 -17.90
CA VAL A 467 -8.02 25.88 -16.83
C VAL A 467 -7.11 25.99 -15.63
N ASP A 468 -6.92 27.20 -15.12
CA ASP A 468 -6.08 27.45 -13.95
C ASP A 468 -6.81 27.33 -12.62
N GLY A 469 -6.06 27.50 -11.53
CA GLY A 469 -6.61 27.36 -10.18
C GLY A 469 -7.69 28.37 -9.81
N SER A 470 -7.86 29.48 -10.55
CA SER A 470 -8.98 30.42 -10.32
C SER A 470 -10.20 30.11 -11.20
N GLY A 471 -10.08 29.16 -12.13
CA GLY A 471 -11.11 28.84 -13.11
C GLY A 471 -10.98 29.62 -14.42
N PHE A 472 -9.85 30.29 -14.67
CA PHE A 472 -9.62 31.03 -15.91
C PHE A 472 -9.27 30.07 -17.06
N ILE A 473 -9.92 30.25 -18.21
CA ILE A 473 -9.80 29.39 -19.40
C ILE A 473 -8.76 29.97 -20.39
N ARG A 474 -7.96 29.09 -21.00
CA ARG A 474 -7.05 29.40 -22.13
C ARG A 474 -7.09 28.29 -23.16
N ASN A 475 -6.87 28.59 -24.45
CA ASN A 475 -6.71 27.56 -25.48
C ASN A 475 -5.46 26.71 -25.21
N TYR A 476 -5.51 25.44 -25.64
CA TYR A 476 -4.44 24.47 -25.46
C TYR A 476 -4.02 23.80 -26.78
N PRO A 477 -2.71 23.73 -27.10
CA PRO A 477 -1.61 24.38 -26.39
C PRO A 477 -1.74 25.90 -26.48
N ALA A 478 -1.29 26.63 -25.44
CA ALA A 478 -1.24 28.08 -25.52
C ALA A 478 -0.43 28.46 -26.77
N SER A 479 -0.97 29.33 -27.63
CA SER A 479 -0.27 29.79 -28.83
C SER A 479 1.11 30.28 -28.44
N SER A 480 2.14 29.84 -29.18
CA SER A 480 3.55 30.15 -28.93
C SER A 480 3.93 31.63 -29.21
N GLU A 481 2.97 32.55 -29.23
CA GLU A 481 3.15 33.95 -29.62
C GLU A 481 3.41 34.93 -28.45
N ALA A 482 3.95 34.44 -27.33
CA ALA A 482 4.36 35.32 -26.21
C ALA A 482 5.75 34.99 -25.63
N ALA A 483 6.62 34.35 -26.43
CA ALA A 483 8.04 34.14 -26.08
C ALA A 483 9.00 34.90 -27.01
N THR A 484 8.50 35.88 -27.75
CA THR A 484 9.30 36.84 -28.52
C THR A 484 8.85 38.27 -28.18
N GLY A 485 9.34 38.76 -27.05
CA GLY A 485 9.26 40.17 -26.66
C GLY A 485 10.52 40.53 -25.86
N ARG A 486 11.52 41.04 -26.58
CA ARG A 486 12.59 41.92 -26.04
C ARG A 486 11.92 43.12 -25.33
N GLU A 487 12.45 43.76 -24.30
CA GLU A 487 13.83 44.14 -23.97
C GLU A 487 14.20 43.89 -22.50
#